data_AF-A0A023WY73-F1
#
_entry.id   AF-A0A023WY73-F1
#
_cell.length_a   1.000
_cell.length_b   1.000
_cell.length_c   1.000
_cell.angle_alpha   90.00
_cell.angle_beta   90.00
_cell.angle_gamma   90.00
#
_symmetry.space_group_name_H-M   'P 1'
#
loop_
_entity.id
_entity.type
_entity.pdbx_description
1 polymer ?
#
loop_
_entity_poly.entity_id
_entity_poly.type
_entity_poly.pdbx_seq_one_letter_code
_entity_poly.pdbx_strand_id
1 'polypeptide(L)'
;MPINHIIVHQIDKKPDGTPAVLHPRDTELPVSQATENLLADLNHGYNAKAGKGWGLFHEPSGAYPFSGWLSQYLDGTTDFTAFSHQAVEHLQKLMEESNLSTGGHVLFAHYQQGMTDYLAIALLHHSEGLTVTDALDVAPARHLDLGQLHLAARINLSEWQNNKQSRQYISFIKGKNGRKVSDYFRDFIGCQEGIDGPSETRTLLKAFSEYVESEDLSEEQAREKVTTLIGYASAQSNLGEPVSLEGDDRENGKNRTLSVRPVRLRP
;
A
#
# COMPACT_ATOMS: atom_id res chain seq x y z
N MET A 1 9.02 13.01 -1.46
CA MET A 1 7.81 12.31 -1.00
C MET A 1 7.28 13.10 0.17
N PRO A 2 6.56 14.21 -0.05
CA PRO A 2 6.07 15.03 1.05
C PRO A 2 5.04 14.26 1.89
N ILE A 3 5.11 14.45 3.20
CA ILE A 3 4.15 13.91 4.15
C ILE A 3 3.05 14.96 4.33
N ASN A 4 1.81 14.60 4.01
CA ASN A 4 0.66 15.46 4.25
C ASN A 4 0.23 15.31 5.72
N HIS A 5 0.08 14.06 6.17
CA HIS A 5 -0.33 13.73 7.53
C HIS A 5 0.31 12.42 8.00
N ILE A 6 0.70 12.35 9.26
CA ILE A 6 1.29 11.14 9.84
C ILE A 6 1.00 11.03 11.34
N ILE A 7 0.57 9.85 11.78
CA ILE A 7 0.24 9.58 13.17
C ILE A 7 0.54 8.13 13.54
N VAL A 8 0.95 7.90 14.78
CA VAL A 8 1.22 6.56 15.32
C VAL A 8 0.41 6.37 16.59
N HIS A 9 -0.40 5.32 16.61
CA HIS A 9 -1.11 4.82 17.78
C HIS A 9 -0.41 3.57 18.33
N GLN A 10 -0.74 3.16 19.55
CA GLN A 10 -0.26 1.91 20.13
C GLN A 10 -1.45 1.04 20.55
N ILE A 11 -1.42 -0.24 20.21
CA ILE A 11 -2.33 -1.25 20.74
C ILE A 11 -1.48 -2.22 21.55
N ASP A 12 -1.74 -2.32 22.84
CA ASP A 12 -1.14 -3.33 23.70
C ASP A 12 -2.02 -4.57 23.73
N LYS A 13 -1.53 -5.66 23.12
CA LYS A 13 -2.22 -6.94 23.10
C LYS A 13 -1.20 -8.09 23.11
N LYS A 14 -1.46 -9.10 23.94
CA LYS A 14 -0.68 -10.34 23.98
C LYS A 14 -1.52 -11.53 23.48
N PRO A 15 -0.89 -12.56 22.90
CA PRO A 15 -1.57 -13.77 22.45
C PRO A 15 -1.88 -14.73 23.62
N ASP A 16 -2.31 -14.19 24.76
CA ASP A 16 -2.61 -14.91 26.01
C ASP A 16 -4.08 -14.76 26.42
N GLY A 17 -4.90 -14.14 25.57
CA GLY A 17 -6.33 -13.88 25.82
C GLY A 17 -6.60 -12.58 26.59
N THR A 18 -5.58 -11.80 26.91
CA THR A 18 -5.79 -10.45 27.47
C THR A 18 -6.49 -9.52 26.46
N PRO A 19 -7.45 -8.69 26.92
CA PRO A 19 -8.08 -7.68 26.06
C PRO A 19 -7.06 -6.73 25.46
N ALA A 20 -7.35 -6.21 24.27
CA ALA A 20 -6.47 -5.24 23.62
C ALA A 20 -6.67 -3.86 24.28
N VAL A 21 -5.59 -3.18 24.65
CA VAL A 21 -5.65 -1.83 25.21
C VAL A 21 -5.14 -0.85 24.16
N LEU A 22 -6.02 0.05 23.70
CA LEU A 22 -5.67 1.10 22.75
C LEU A 22 -5.14 2.33 23.49
N HIS A 23 -3.98 2.81 23.05
CA HIS A 23 -3.36 4.07 23.42
C HIS A 23 -3.31 4.95 22.17
N PRO A 24 -4.37 5.73 21.89
CA PRO A 24 -4.39 6.60 20.73
C PRO A 24 -3.53 7.84 21.01
N ARG A 25 -2.94 8.40 19.95
CA ARG A 25 -2.23 9.67 20.02
C ARG A 25 -3.19 10.80 19.68
N ASP A 26 -3.18 11.88 20.47
CA ASP A 26 -4.14 12.99 20.31
C ASP A 26 -3.81 13.97 19.19
N THR A 27 -2.57 13.98 18.70
CA THR A 27 -2.12 14.91 17.65
C THR A 27 -1.22 14.20 16.66
N GLU A 28 -1.18 14.73 15.43
CA GLU A 28 -0.23 14.29 14.41
C GLU A 28 1.23 14.39 14.90
N LEU A 29 2.10 13.60 14.27
CA LEU A 29 3.54 13.70 14.46
C LEU A 29 4.06 14.90 13.66
N PRO A 30 4.98 15.71 14.21
CA PRO A 30 5.58 16.80 13.47
C PRO A 30 6.43 16.25 12.31
N VAL A 31 6.31 16.88 11.14
CA VAL A 31 7.18 16.57 10.01
C VAL A 31 8.62 16.95 10.36
N SER A 32 9.49 15.95 10.35
CA SER A 32 10.91 16.04 10.68
C SER A 32 11.69 15.03 9.85
N GLN A 33 13.02 15.15 9.84
CA GLN A 33 13.88 14.16 9.17
C GLN A 33 13.62 12.72 9.68
N ALA A 34 13.31 12.56 10.97
CA ALA A 34 13.02 11.26 11.55
C ALA A 34 11.72 10.64 10.99
N THR A 35 10.66 11.43 10.85
CA THR A 35 9.39 10.96 10.27
C THR A 35 9.50 10.72 8.77
N GLU A 36 10.30 11.53 8.06
CA GLU A 36 10.60 11.30 6.64
C GLU A 36 11.37 10.00 6.43
N ASN A 37 12.40 9.75 7.25
CA ASN A 37 13.16 8.50 7.20
C ASN A 37 12.26 7.30 7.54
N LEU A 38 11.42 7.40 8.58
CA LEU A 38 10.46 6.35 8.93
C LEU A 38 9.55 5.99 7.75
N LEU A 39 8.99 6.99 7.06
CA LEU A 39 8.12 6.75 5.90
C LEU A 39 8.90 6.19 4.70
N ALA A 40 10.12 6.66 4.46
CA ALA A 40 10.97 6.16 3.38
C ALA A 40 11.34 4.69 3.61
N ASP A 41 11.77 4.34 4.82
CA ASP A 41 12.13 2.97 5.20
C ASP A 41 10.91 2.03 5.19
N LEU A 42 9.75 2.52 5.66
CA LEU A 42 8.49 1.78 5.55
C LEU A 42 8.17 1.47 4.09
N ASN A 43 8.23 2.47 3.20
CA ASN A 43 7.95 2.28 1.78
C ASN A 43 8.95 1.33 1.13
N HIS A 44 10.23 1.43 1.46
CA HIS A 44 11.26 0.51 0.98
C HIS A 44 10.97 -0.93 1.42
N GLY A 45 10.77 -1.14 2.72
CA GLY A 45 10.45 -2.44 3.30
C GLY A 45 9.14 -3.02 2.74
N TYR A 46 8.14 -2.18 2.51
CA TYR A 46 6.87 -2.57 1.92
C TYR A 46 7.04 -2.96 0.44
N ASN A 47 7.77 -2.17 -0.34
CA ASN A 47 8.02 -2.42 -1.76
C ASN A 47 8.80 -3.73 -2.00
N ALA A 48 9.75 -4.06 -1.12
CA ALA A 48 10.51 -5.30 -1.19
C ALA A 48 9.69 -6.59 -0.92
N LYS A 49 8.46 -6.50 -0.39
CA LYS A 49 7.63 -7.68 -0.10
C LYS A 49 7.09 -8.31 -1.38
N ALA A 50 7.53 -9.52 -1.69
CA ALA A 50 6.94 -10.35 -2.73
C ALA A 50 5.55 -10.88 -2.31
N GLY A 51 4.67 -11.12 -3.29
CA GLY A 51 3.38 -11.78 -3.07
C GLY A 51 2.31 -10.92 -2.37
N LYS A 52 2.30 -9.60 -2.65
CA LYS A 52 1.22 -8.71 -2.18
C LYS A 52 -0.13 -9.11 -2.78
N GLY A 53 -1.18 -8.91 -2.00
CA GLY A 53 -2.55 -8.90 -2.49
C GLY A 53 -2.90 -7.55 -3.08
N TRP A 54 -3.83 -7.58 -4.03
CA TRP A 54 -4.38 -6.40 -4.70
C TRP A 54 -5.89 -6.45 -4.67
N GLY A 55 -6.52 -5.29 -4.52
CA GLY A 55 -7.96 -5.22 -4.41
C GLY A 55 -8.51 -3.81 -4.35
N LEU A 56 -9.75 -3.75 -3.92
CA LEU A 56 -10.57 -2.56 -3.82
C LEU A 56 -11.36 -2.60 -2.51
N PHE A 57 -11.95 -1.49 -2.12
CA PHE A 57 -12.84 -1.49 -0.96
C PHE A 57 -14.08 -2.34 -1.23
N HIS A 58 -14.57 -2.99 -0.18
CA HIS A 58 -15.98 -3.33 -0.04
C HIS A 58 -16.82 -2.05 -0.01
N GLU A 59 -18.09 -2.16 -0.40
CA GLU A 59 -19.04 -1.07 -0.21
C GLU A 59 -19.13 -0.69 1.28
N PRO A 60 -19.14 0.63 1.61
CA PRO A 60 -19.21 1.09 2.98
C PRO A 60 -20.40 0.49 3.73
N SER A 61 -20.13 -0.16 4.86
CA SER A 61 -21.16 -0.80 5.68
C SER A 61 -20.73 -0.85 7.15
N GLY A 62 -21.60 -1.31 8.04
CA GLY A 62 -21.22 -1.52 9.44
C GLY A 62 -20.10 -2.55 9.64
N ALA A 63 -19.96 -3.51 8.71
CA ALA A 63 -18.89 -4.50 8.73
C ALA A 63 -17.58 -3.97 8.12
N TYR A 64 -17.69 -3.09 7.11
CA TYR A 64 -16.54 -2.49 6.41
C TYR A 64 -16.68 -0.96 6.38
N PRO A 65 -16.49 -0.27 7.53
CA PRO A 65 -16.76 1.16 7.65
C PRO A 65 -15.62 2.07 7.15
N PHE A 66 -14.41 1.51 7.01
CA PHE A 66 -13.17 2.25 6.80
C PHE A 66 -13.21 3.22 5.61
N SER A 67 -13.69 2.77 4.44
CA SER A 67 -13.76 3.59 3.22
C SER A 67 -14.72 4.77 3.37
N GLY A 68 -15.77 4.63 4.18
CA GLY A 68 -16.69 5.71 4.53
C GLY A 68 -16.01 6.80 5.35
N TRP A 69 -15.25 6.42 6.39
CA TRP A 69 -14.48 7.38 7.20
C TRP A 69 -13.36 8.05 6.41
N LEU A 70 -12.67 7.27 5.56
CA LEU A 70 -11.65 7.81 4.69
C LEU A 70 -12.24 8.83 3.69
N SER A 71 -13.44 8.58 3.16
CA SER A 71 -14.12 9.55 2.29
C SER A 71 -14.44 10.86 3.02
N GLN A 72 -14.94 10.78 4.26
CA GLN A 72 -15.22 11.95 5.11
C GLN A 72 -13.96 12.74 5.46
N TYR A 73 -12.82 12.06 5.60
CA TYR A 73 -11.55 12.74 5.77
C TYR A 73 -11.14 13.47 4.50
N LEU A 74 -11.21 12.81 3.34
CA LEU A 74 -10.76 13.38 2.07
C LEU A 74 -11.65 14.52 1.56
N ASP A 75 -12.92 14.55 1.94
CA ASP A 75 -13.84 15.66 1.63
C ASP A 75 -13.78 16.81 2.66
N GLY A 76 -13.00 16.65 3.74
CA GLY A 76 -12.80 17.64 4.79
C GLY A 76 -13.89 17.67 5.87
N THR A 77 -14.83 16.71 5.88
CA THR A 77 -15.83 16.56 6.95
C THR A 77 -15.19 16.23 8.30
N THR A 78 -14.14 15.41 8.30
CA THR A 78 -13.35 15.07 9.49
C THR A 78 -11.86 15.35 9.27
N ASP A 79 -11.14 15.70 10.34
CA ASP A 79 -9.69 15.82 10.25
C ASP A 79 -8.99 14.44 10.29
N PHE A 80 -7.70 14.43 9.94
CA PHE A 80 -6.92 13.18 9.86
C PHE A 80 -6.83 12.45 11.19
N THR A 81 -6.78 13.19 12.31
CA THR A 81 -6.65 12.61 13.65
C THR A 81 -7.95 11.92 14.05
N ALA A 82 -9.10 12.56 13.82
CA ALA A 82 -10.41 11.98 14.07
C ALA A 82 -10.65 10.72 13.23
N PHE A 83 -10.26 10.76 11.94
CA PHE A 83 -10.29 9.59 11.06
C PHE A 83 -9.41 8.44 11.59
N SER A 84 -8.16 8.74 11.96
CA SER A 84 -7.23 7.70 12.42
C SER A 84 -7.66 7.07 13.75
N HIS A 85 -8.30 7.86 14.63
CA HIS A 85 -8.90 7.37 15.88
C HIS A 85 -10.02 6.37 15.60
N GLN A 86 -10.99 6.72 14.75
CA GLN A 86 -12.08 5.83 14.37
C GLN A 86 -11.55 4.53 13.74
N ALA A 87 -10.57 4.66 12.84
CA ALA A 87 -9.95 3.51 12.19
C ALA A 87 -9.22 2.60 13.20
N VAL A 88 -8.41 3.14 14.10
CA VAL A 88 -7.64 2.31 15.05
C VAL A 88 -8.52 1.66 16.12
N GLU A 89 -9.61 2.30 16.55
CA GLU A 89 -10.62 1.69 17.42
C GLU A 89 -11.31 0.50 16.75
N HIS A 90 -11.58 0.60 15.44
CA HIS A 90 -12.13 -0.51 14.68
C HIS A 90 -11.13 -1.67 14.56
N LEU A 91 -9.86 -1.36 14.29
CA LEU A 91 -8.78 -2.35 14.27
C LEU A 91 -8.65 -3.06 15.63
N GLN A 92 -8.70 -2.32 16.74
CA GLN A 92 -8.65 -2.89 18.08
C GLN A 92 -9.76 -3.94 18.29
N LYS A 93 -11.01 -3.63 17.92
CA LYS A 93 -12.15 -4.56 18.04
C LYS A 93 -11.92 -5.83 17.23
N LEU A 94 -11.46 -5.72 15.99
CA LEU A 94 -11.14 -6.88 15.15
C LEU A 94 -9.99 -7.72 15.71
N MET A 95 -9.01 -7.08 16.38
CA MET A 95 -7.94 -7.79 17.08
C MET A 95 -8.45 -8.51 18.33
N GLU A 96 -9.49 -8.02 19.02
CA GLU A 96 -10.11 -8.70 20.15
C GLU A 96 -10.78 -10.02 19.78
N GLU A 97 -11.33 -10.12 18.57
CA GLU A 97 -11.93 -11.35 18.05
C GLU A 97 -10.89 -12.45 17.77
N SER A 98 -9.60 -12.11 17.72
CA SER A 98 -8.51 -13.03 17.41
C SER A 98 -7.55 -13.23 18.59
N ASN A 99 -7.63 -14.41 19.23
CA ASN A 99 -6.76 -14.81 20.34
C ASN A 99 -5.27 -14.93 19.98
N LEU A 100 -4.92 -14.96 18.69
CA LEU A 100 -3.55 -15.09 18.20
C LEU A 100 -2.95 -13.76 17.73
N SER A 101 -3.69 -12.65 17.81
CA SER A 101 -3.17 -11.36 17.41
C SER A 101 -2.28 -10.76 18.50
N THR A 102 -1.24 -10.04 18.06
CA THR A 102 -0.31 -9.32 18.92
C THR A 102 -0.45 -7.83 18.62
N GLY A 103 -0.33 -7.02 19.68
CA GLY A 103 -0.31 -5.57 19.61
C GLY A 103 0.93 -5.01 18.94
N GLY A 104 0.98 -3.69 18.80
CA GLY A 104 2.09 -2.98 18.20
C GLY A 104 1.76 -1.50 17.97
N HIS A 105 2.57 -0.86 17.14
CA HIS A 105 2.40 0.54 16.75
C HIS A 105 1.66 0.61 15.43
N VAL A 106 0.48 1.22 15.41
CA VAL A 106 -0.32 1.40 14.20
C VAL A 106 0.03 2.75 13.58
N LEU A 107 0.78 2.72 12.49
CA LEU A 107 1.14 3.89 11.71
C LEU A 107 0.06 4.15 10.64
N PHE A 108 -0.40 5.39 10.54
CA PHE A 108 -1.12 5.91 9.39
C PHE A 108 -0.30 7.06 8.79
N ALA A 109 -0.09 7.03 7.48
CA ALA A 109 0.63 8.07 6.77
C ALA A 109 -0.07 8.40 5.45
N HIS A 110 -0.59 9.63 5.34
CA HIS A 110 -1.03 10.21 4.08
C HIS A 110 0.13 11.02 3.50
N TYR A 111 0.61 10.62 2.33
CA TYR A 111 1.77 11.23 1.69
C TYR A 111 1.63 11.23 0.18
N GLN A 112 2.42 12.07 -0.47
CA GLN A 112 2.47 12.13 -1.92
C GLN A 112 3.77 11.51 -2.44
N GLN A 113 3.65 10.69 -3.49
CA GLN A 113 4.79 10.17 -4.24
C GLN A 113 4.60 10.55 -5.72
N GLY A 114 5.46 11.43 -6.22
CA GLY A 114 5.23 12.09 -7.51
C GLY A 114 3.98 12.96 -7.42
N MET A 115 2.98 12.66 -8.24
CA MET A 115 1.67 13.35 -8.26
C MET A 115 0.56 12.52 -7.62
N THR A 116 0.89 11.35 -7.06
CA THR A 116 -0.09 10.39 -6.55
C THR A 116 -0.13 10.44 -5.03
N ASP A 117 -1.34 10.57 -4.49
CA ASP A 117 -1.62 10.54 -3.06
C ASP A 117 -1.83 9.11 -2.59
N TYR A 118 -1.18 8.75 -1.49
CA TYR A 118 -1.26 7.45 -0.88
C TYR A 118 -1.61 7.55 0.59
N LEU A 119 -2.35 6.55 1.08
CA LEU A 119 -2.46 6.24 2.50
C LEU A 119 -1.76 4.91 2.77
N ALA A 120 -0.66 4.95 3.51
CA ALA A 120 -0.02 3.75 4.07
C ALA A 120 -0.51 3.51 5.50
N ILE A 121 -0.80 2.25 5.80
CA ILE A 121 -1.23 1.80 7.12
C ILE A 121 -0.44 0.54 7.48
N ALA A 122 0.20 0.51 8.64
CA ALA A 122 1.00 -0.63 9.06
C ALA A 122 0.93 -0.86 10.57
N LEU A 123 0.86 -2.12 10.98
CA LEU A 123 1.09 -2.54 12.37
C LEU A 123 2.57 -2.93 12.52
N LEU A 124 3.33 -2.04 13.16
CA LEU A 124 4.77 -2.13 13.35
C LEU A 124 5.10 -2.73 14.72
N HIS A 125 6.10 -3.59 14.75
CA HIS A 125 6.61 -4.20 15.97
C HIS A 125 8.01 -3.69 16.26
N HIS A 126 8.40 -3.76 17.54
CA HIS A 126 9.79 -3.54 17.91
C HIS A 126 10.61 -4.82 17.74
N SER A 127 11.83 -4.67 17.23
CA SER A 127 12.90 -5.64 17.31
C SER A 127 13.92 -5.19 18.35
N GLU A 128 14.58 -6.16 18.99
CA GLU A 128 15.71 -5.91 19.88
C GLU A 128 17.00 -6.06 19.07
N GLY A 129 17.87 -5.05 19.17
CA GLY A 129 19.20 -5.05 18.61
C GLY A 129 20.23 -4.64 19.66
N LEU A 130 21.46 -4.46 19.21
CA LEU A 130 22.55 -3.93 20.01
C LEU A 130 22.93 -2.56 19.45
N THR A 131 23.19 -1.62 20.35
CA THR A 131 23.80 -0.33 20.02
C THR A 131 25.13 -0.20 20.75
N VAL A 132 26.02 0.64 20.22
CA VAL A 132 27.22 1.09 20.91
C VAL A 132 26.91 2.46 21.47
N THR A 133 27.00 2.60 22.79
CA THR A 133 26.76 3.87 23.49
C THR A 133 27.94 4.83 23.32
N ASP A 134 27.78 6.08 23.75
CA ASP A 134 28.87 7.08 23.71
C ASP A 134 30.09 6.67 24.55
N ALA A 135 29.90 5.79 25.55
CA ALA A 135 30.98 5.21 26.36
C ALA A 135 31.69 4.02 25.68
N LEU A 136 31.31 3.68 24.44
CA LEU A 136 31.74 2.49 23.70
C LEU A 136 31.30 1.15 24.32
N ASP A 137 30.32 1.17 25.23
CA ASP A 137 29.69 -0.03 25.76
C ASP A 137 28.60 -0.55 24.82
N VAL A 138 28.41 -1.88 24.80
CA VAL A 138 27.33 -2.54 24.06
C VAL A 138 26.08 -2.60 24.93
N ALA A 139 24.99 -2.02 24.46
CA ALA A 139 23.71 -1.98 25.16
C ALA A 139 22.55 -2.48 24.26
N PRO A 140 21.49 -3.06 24.84
CA PRO A 140 20.29 -3.39 24.08
C PRO A 140 19.60 -2.10 23.60
N ALA A 141 19.12 -2.12 22.36
CA ALA A 141 18.34 -1.03 21.77
C ALA A 141 17.09 -1.57 21.08
N ARG A 142 15.94 -0.98 21.41
CA ARG A 142 14.66 -1.27 20.74
C ARG A 142 14.48 -0.32 19.56
N HIS A 143 14.12 -0.88 18.43
CA HIS A 143 13.86 -0.13 17.20
C HIS A 143 12.64 -0.73 16.48
N LEU A 144 12.00 0.04 15.61
CA LEU A 144 10.92 -0.46 14.76
C LEU A 144 11.50 -1.42 13.72
N ASP A 145 10.91 -2.61 13.60
CA ASP A 145 11.28 -3.58 12.57
C ASP A 145 10.51 -3.28 11.27
N LEU A 146 11.13 -2.46 10.42
CA LEU A 146 10.59 -2.12 9.09
C LEU A 146 10.97 -3.15 8.03
N GLY A 147 11.86 -4.10 8.33
CA GLY A 147 12.22 -5.21 7.45
C GLY A 147 11.18 -6.35 7.49
N GLN A 148 10.58 -6.59 8.65
CA GLN A 148 9.56 -7.62 8.85
C GLN A 148 8.14 -7.06 8.94
N LEU A 149 7.75 -6.29 7.91
CA LEU A 149 6.34 -5.94 7.74
C LEU A 149 5.49 -7.19 7.49
N HIS A 150 4.55 -7.46 8.39
CA HIS A 150 3.60 -8.57 8.29
C HIS A 150 2.18 -8.08 7.99
N LEU A 151 1.82 -6.91 8.51
CA LEU A 151 0.49 -6.34 8.43
C LEU A 151 0.64 -4.89 7.98
N ALA A 152 0.52 -4.70 6.68
CA ALA A 152 0.57 -3.39 6.08
C ALA A 152 -0.27 -3.35 4.81
N ALA A 153 -0.91 -2.22 4.56
CA ALA A 153 -1.66 -1.91 3.36
C ALA A 153 -1.26 -0.53 2.85
N ARG A 154 -1.38 -0.34 1.54
CA ARG A 154 -1.23 0.95 0.89
C ARG A 154 -2.40 1.15 -0.06
N ILE A 155 -3.05 2.29 0.06
CA ILE A 155 -4.19 2.69 -0.77
C ILE A 155 -3.71 3.82 -1.67
N ASN A 156 -3.85 3.65 -2.98
CA ASN A 156 -3.69 4.72 -3.96
C ASN A 156 -4.96 5.58 -3.95
N LEU A 157 -4.90 6.72 -3.26
CA LEU A 157 -6.05 7.61 -3.06
C LEU A 157 -6.44 8.29 -4.38
N SER A 158 -5.46 8.70 -5.18
CA SER A 158 -5.71 9.32 -6.48
C SER A 158 -6.43 8.36 -7.43
N GLU A 159 -6.01 7.10 -7.51
CA GLU A 159 -6.67 6.09 -8.34
C GLU A 159 -8.09 5.81 -7.84
N TRP A 160 -8.27 5.66 -6.52
CA TRP A 160 -9.58 5.40 -5.94
C TRP A 160 -10.58 6.53 -6.21
N GLN A 161 -10.15 7.79 -6.10
CA GLN A 161 -11.03 8.95 -6.32
C GLN A 161 -11.32 9.21 -7.81
N ASN A 162 -10.33 9.02 -8.68
CA ASN A 162 -10.41 9.46 -10.08
C ASN A 162 -10.84 8.36 -11.05
N ASN A 163 -10.67 7.07 -10.71
CA ASN A 163 -11.00 5.95 -11.58
C ASN A 163 -12.04 5.01 -10.97
N LYS A 164 -13.33 5.28 -11.27
CA LYS A 164 -14.46 4.45 -10.79
C LYS A 164 -14.47 3.02 -11.32
N GLN A 165 -13.72 2.73 -12.39
CA GLN A 165 -13.62 1.38 -12.95
C GLN A 165 -12.49 0.58 -12.31
N SER A 166 -11.59 1.23 -11.58
CA SER A 166 -10.45 0.60 -10.93
C SER A 166 -10.88 -0.46 -9.92
N ARG A 167 -10.22 -1.62 -9.97
CA ARG A 167 -10.47 -2.75 -9.07
C ARG A 167 -9.25 -3.14 -8.24
N GLN A 168 -8.17 -2.36 -8.31
CA GLN A 168 -6.84 -2.72 -7.76
C GLN A 168 -6.06 -1.52 -7.21
N TYR A 169 -6.70 -0.61 -6.49
CA TYR A 169 -6.03 0.56 -5.88
C TYR A 169 -5.55 0.32 -4.44
N ILE A 170 -5.85 -0.85 -3.86
CA ILE A 170 -5.36 -1.25 -2.54
C ILE A 170 -4.37 -2.39 -2.72
N SER A 171 -3.15 -2.23 -2.20
CA SER A 171 -2.21 -3.33 -2.02
C SER A 171 -2.09 -3.69 -0.54
N PHE A 172 -1.86 -4.95 -0.20
CA PHE A 172 -1.60 -5.39 1.17
C PHE A 172 -0.67 -6.59 1.23
N ILE A 173 0.01 -6.78 2.38
CA ILE A 173 0.87 -7.93 2.61
C ILE A 173 0.00 -9.16 2.90
N LYS A 174 0.07 -10.18 2.06
CA LYS A 174 -0.61 -11.47 2.30
C LYS A 174 0.11 -12.25 3.40
N GLY A 175 -0.67 -12.86 4.29
CA GLY A 175 -0.15 -13.81 5.27
C GLY A 175 0.48 -15.03 4.59
N LYS A 176 1.66 -15.46 5.08
CA LYS A 176 2.26 -16.73 4.63
C LYS A 176 1.38 -17.90 5.10
N ASN A 177 1.12 -18.85 4.20
CA ASN A 177 0.47 -20.15 4.46
C ASN A 177 -0.99 -20.08 4.97
N GLY A 178 -1.81 -19.15 4.48
CA GLY A 178 -3.24 -19.10 4.83
C GLY A 178 -3.51 -18.81 6.32
N ARG A 179 -2.55 -18.18 7.01
CA ARG A 179 -2.73 -17.77 8.41
C ARG A 179 -3.76 -16.64 8.50
N LYS A 180 -4.82 -16.89 9.31
CA LYS A 180 -5.89 -15.95 9.66
C LYS A 180 -5.44 -14.59 10.21
N VAL A 181 -4.18 -14.45 10.62
CA VAL A 181 -3.60 -13.20 11.12
C VAL A 181 -3.63 -12.09 10.07
N SER A 182 -3.58 -12.43 8.77
CA SER A 182 -3.72 -11.44 7.70
C SER A 182 -5.17 -11.06 7.39
N ASP A 183 -6.14 -11.88 7.79
CA ASP A 183 -7.53 -11.69 7.40
C ASP A 183 -8.16 -10.52 8.15
N TYR A 184 -7.98 -10.43 9.48
CA TYR A 184 -8.56 -9.32 10.25
C TYR A 184 -8.02 -7.96 9.81
N PHE A 185 -6.76 -7.87 9.38
CA PHE A 185 -6.18 -6.62 8.90
C PHE A 185 -6.72 -6.26 7.52
N ARG A 186 -6.96 -7.24 6.65
CA ARG A 186 -7.66 -7.02 5.39
C ARG A 186 -9.10 -6.58 5.62
N ASP A 187 -9.80 -7.22 6.56
CA ASP A 187 -11.17 -6.90 6.94
C ASP A 187 -11.28 -5.51 7.58
N PHE A 188 -10.29 -5.12 8.40
CA PHE A 188 -10.13 -3.76 8.94
C PHE A 188 -10.07 -2.70 7.84
N ILE A 189 -9.25 -2.92 6.82
CA ILE A 189 -9.19 -2.02 5.65
C ILE A 189 -10.49 -2.10 4.84
N GLY A 190 -11.24 -3.20 4.96
CA GLY A 190 -12.37 -3.51 4.12
C GLY A 190 -11.94 -3.80 2.68
N CYS A 191 -10.78 -4.41 2.47
CA CYS A 191 -10.27 -4.73 1.14
C CYS A 191 -10.81 -6.08 0.66
N GLN A 192 -11.60 -6.07 -0.41
CA GLN A 192 -11.90 -7.28 -1.17
C GLN A 192 -10.79 -7.51 -2.20
N GLU A 193 -10.29 -8.75 -2.28
CA GLU A 193 -9.33 -9.12 -3.32
C GLU A 193 -9.97 -8.96 -4.69
N GLY A 194 -9.30 -8.21 -5.57
CA GLY A 194 -9.65 -8.09 -6.97
C GLY A 194 -9.06 -9.23 -7.79
N ILE A 195 -9.15 -9.13 -9.11
CA ILE A 195 -8.41 -10.00 -10.02
C ILE A 195 -6.90 -9.78 -9.77
N ASP A 196 -6.08 -10.83 -9.83
CA ASP A 196 -4.68 -10.82 -9.40
C ASP A 196 -3.83 -9.84 -10.25
N GLY A 197 -3.48 -8.66 -9.73
CA GLY A 197 -2.75 -7.61 -10.46
C GLY A 197 -1.41 -8.04 -11.09
N PRO A 198 -0.58 -8.89 -10.42
CA PRO A 198 0.55 -9.55 -11.06
C PRO A 198 0.17 -10.43 -12.26
N SER A 199 -0.99 -11.09 -12.23
CA SER A 199 -1.49 -11.86 -13.36
C SER A 199 -1.94 -10.96 -14.52
N GLU A 200 -2.53 -9.79 -14.23
CA GLU A 200 -2.85 -8.80 -15.25
C GLU A 200 -1.59 -8.21 -15.88
N THR A 201 -0.60 -7.81 -15.07
CA THR A 201 0.69 -7.33 -15.56
C THR A 201 1.36 -8.36 -16.47
N ARG A 202 1.34 -9.65 -16.09
CA ARG A 202 1.88 -10.74 -16.92
C ARG A 202 1.05 -10.96 -18.19
N THR A 203 -0.27 -10.93 -18.10
CA THR A 203 -1.18 -11.09 -19.25
C THR A 203 -0.98 -9.96 -20.24
N LEU A 204 -0.81 -8.74 -19.73
CA LEU A 204 -0.57 -7.53 -20.51
C LEU A 204 0.79 -7.55 -21.20
N LEU A 205 1.85 -7.94 -20.48
CA LEU A 205 3.18 -8.16 -21.06
C LEU A 205 3.12 -9.24 -22.14
N LYS A 206 2.38 -10.34 -21.92
CA LYS A 206 2.20 -11.41 -22.91
C LYS A 206 1.44 -10.92 -24.14
N ALA A 207 0.32 -10.24 -23.97
CA ALA A 207 -0.49 -9.69 -25.06
C ALA A 207 0.30 -8.66 -25.88
N PHE A 208 1.16 -7.87 -25.24
CA PHE A 208 2.03 -6.94 -25.93
C PHE A 208 3.14 -7.65 -26.70
N SER A 209 3.78 -8.67 -26.12
CA SER A 209 4.75 -9.49 -26.84
C SER A 209 4.13 -10.16 -28.06
N GLU A 210 2.92 -10.73 -27.93
CA GLU A 210 2.15 -11.30 -29.04
C GLU A 210 1.81 -10.25 -30.12
N TYR A 211 1.46 -9.03 -29.72
CA TYR A 211 1.21 -7.93 -30.66
C TYR A 211 2.48 -7.55 -31.43
N VAL A 212 3.61 -7.38 -30.74
CA VAL A 212 4.90 -7.05 -31.36
C VAL A 212 5.37 -8.16 -32.30
N GLU A 213 5.13 -9.43 -31.97
CA GLU A 213 5.40 -10.58 -32.85
C GLU A 213 4.46 -10.65 -34.07
N SER A 214 3.23 -10.16 -33.95
CA SER A 214 2.25 -10.13 -35.04
C SER A 214 2.42 -8.97 -36.02
N GLU A 215 3.19 -7.95 -35.63
CA GLU A 215 3.54 -6.81 -36.47
C GLU A 215 4.81 -7.13 -37.28
N ASP A 216 4.89 -6.63 -38.52
CA ASP A 216 6.04 -6.84 -39.42
C ASP A 216 7.22 -5.91 -39.04
N LEU A 217 7.59 -5.92 -37.75
CA LEU A 217 8.68 -5.15 -37.19
C LEU A 217 10.01 -5.87 -37.42
N SER A 218 11.08 -5.10 -37.63
CA SER A 218 12.41 -5.72 -37.62
C SER A 218 12.73 -6.28 -36.24
N GLU A 219 13.55 -7.34 -36.20
CA GLU A 219 13.95 -8.02 -34.95
C GLU A 219 14.55 -7.04 -33.91
N GLU A 220 15.25 -6.02 -34.40
CA GLU A 220 15.85 -4.95 -33.60
C GLU A 220 14.79 -4.01 -32.99
N GLN A 221 13.77 -3.62 -33.76
CA GLN A 221 12.65 -2.77 -33.31
C GLN A 221 11.74 -3.51 -32.32
N ALA A 222 11.47 -4.79 -32.56
CA ALA A 222 10.71 -5.64 -31.65
C ALA A 222 11.42 -5.75 -30.29
N ARG A 223 12.72 -6.01 -30.31
CA ARG A 223 13.54 -6.14 -29.08
C ARG A 223 13.61 -4.85 -28.28
N GLU A 224 13.74 -3.70 -28.94
CA GLU A 224 13.77 -2.39 -28.28
C GLU A 224 12.44 -2.08 -27.56
N LYS A 225 11.30 -2.32 -28.23
CA LYS A 225 9.96 -2.11 -27.65
C LYS A 225 9.70 -3.03 -26.45
N VAL A 226 10.07 -4.30 -26.55
CA VAL A 226 9.94 -5.27 -25.44
C VAL A 226 10.83 -4.87 -24.26
N THR A 227 12.07 -4.47 -24.52
CA THR A 227 13.00 -4.02 -23.47
C THR A 227 12.48 -2.77 -22.76
N THR A 228 11.93 -1.82 -23.50
CA THR A 228 11.33 -0.59 -22.94
C THR A 228 10.14 -0.92 -22.03
N LEU A 229 9.26 -1.82 -22.46
CA LEU A 229 8.10 -2.23 -21.67
C LEU A 229 8.51 -3.01 -20.40
N ILE A 230 9.49 -3.92 -20.50
CA ILE A 230 10.06 -4.62 -19.34
C ILE A 230 10.68 -3.61 -18.37
N GLY A 231 11.40 -2.60 -18.88
CA GLY A 231 11.94 -1.52 -18.07
C GLY A 231 10.85 -0.74 -17.33
N TYR A 232 9.76 -0.40 -18.02
CA TYR A 232 8.60 0.26 -17.42
C TYR A 232 7.93 -0.62 -16.35
N ALA A 233 7.64 -1.88 -16.65
CA ALA A 233 7.03 -2.81 -15.70
C ALA A 233 7.92 -3.03 -14.46
N SER A 234 9.25 -3.08 -14.65
CA SER A 234 10.22 -3.19 -13.55
C SER A 234 10.24 -1.93 -12.69
N ALA A 235 10.18 -0.74 -13.30
CA ALA A 235 10.09 0.52 -12.58
C ALA A 235 8.80 0.62 -11.76
N GLN A 236 7.65 0.25 -12.35
CA GLN A 236 6.36 0.22 -11.66
C GLN A 236 6.35 -0.77 -10.49
N SER A 237 6.94 -1.97 -10.69
CA SER A 237 7.12 -2.93 -9.60
C SER A 237 7.98 -2.40 -8.46
N ASN A 238 9.05 -1.65 -8.76
CA ASN A 238 9.91 -1.03 -7.74
C ASN A 238 9.19 0.11 -6.97
N LEU A 239 8.28 0.83 -7.63
CA LEU A 239 7.39 1.80 -7.00
C LEU A 239 6.27 1.11 -6.22
N GLY A 240 6.06 -0.19 -6.45
CA GLY A 240 5.02 -1.01 -5.83
C GLY A 240 3.64 -0.71 -6.41
N GLU A 241 3.56 -0.32 -7.67
CA GLU A 241 2.33 -0.01 -8.41
C GLU A 241 2.01 -1.14 -9.42
N PRO A 242 0.73 -1.41 -9.71
CA PRO A 242 0.35 -2.36 -10.73
C PRO A 242 0.51 -1.73 -12.13
N VAL A 243 0.88 -2.53 -13.13
CA VAL A 243 0.97 -2.03 -14.51
C VAL A 243 -0.43 -2.03 -15.13
N SER A 244 -0.93 -0.84 -15.47
CA SER A 244 -2.19 -0.66 -16.22
C SER A 244 -1.92 -0.03 -17.59
N LEU A 245 -2.72 -0.39 -18.60
CA LEU A 245 -2.77 0.32 -19.88
C LEU A 245 -4.10 1.06 -19.99
N GLU A 246 -4.04 2.37 -20.23
CA GLU A 246 -5.22 3.10 -20.71
C GLU A 246 -5.32 2.90 -22.23
N GLY A 247 -6.43 2.30 -22.68
CA GLY A 247 -6.79 2.29 -24.09
C GLY A 247 -7.26 3.68 -24.51
N ASP A 248 -6.53 4.35 -25.39
CA ASP A 248 -6.99 5.59 -26.03
C ASP A 248 -8.05 5.18 -27.08
N ASP A 249 -9.33 5.10 -26.67
CA ASP A 249 -10.50 4.78 -27.52
C ASP A 249 -10.87 5.95 -28.46
N ARG A 250 -9.86 6.64 -29.01
CA ARG A 250 -10.02 7.71 -29.98
C ARG A 250 -9.07 7.51 -31.15
N GLU A 251 -9.42 6.60 -32.05
CA GLU A 251 -9.45 6.91 -33.47
C GLU A 251 -10.18 5.85 -34.29
N ASN A 252 -10.77 6.34 -35.38
CA ASN A 252 -11.71 5.67 -36.26
C ASN A 252 -11.14 4.39 -36.89
N GLY A 253 -12.03 3.45 -37.23
CA GLY A 253 -11.69 2.08 -37.61
C GLY A 253 -10.52 1.88 -38.59
N LYS A 254 -9.71 0.87 -38.26
CA LYS A 254 -8.49 0.32 -38.89
C LYS A 254 -7.19 0.84 -38.25
N ASN A 255 -6.43 -0.11 -37.69
CA ASN A 255 -5.25 0.01 -36.82
C ASN A 255 -5.54 0.35 -35.35
N ARG A 256 -5.62 -0.71 -34.52
CA ARG A 256 -5.45 -0.61 -33.07
C ARG A 256 -3.97 -0.42 -32.78
N THR A 257 -3.53 0.82 -32.59
CA THR A 257 -2.17 1.10 -32.11
C THR A 257 -2.16 1.07 -30.58
N LEU A 258 -1.51 0.06 -29.99
CA LEU A 258 -1.19 0.05 -28.56
C LEU A 258 -0.12 1.13 -28.29
N SER A 259 -0.55 2.32 -27.88
CA SER A 259 0.36 3.40 -27.48
C SER A 259 0.62 3.31 -25.99
N VAL A 260 1.82 2.87 -25.60
CA VAL A 260 2.34 3.10 -24.24
C VAL A 260 2.71 4.58 -24.17
N ARG A 261 1.77 5.43 -23.75
CA ARG A 261 2.10 6.84 -23.48
C ARG A 261 2.59 6.95 -22.05
N PRO A 262 3.73 7.60 -21.78
CA PRO A 262 3.97 8.12 -20.44
C PRO A 262 2.79 9.04 -20.10
N VAL A 263 2.28 8.95 -18.86
CA VAL A 263 1.32 9.92 -18.32
C VAL A 263 1.87 11.31 -18.65
N ARG A 264 1.22 12.01 -19.59
CA ARG A 264 1.64 13.36 -19.96
C ARG A 264 1.43 14.22 -18.73
N LEU A 265 2.53 14.58 -18.08
CA LEU A 265 2.61 15.80 -17.27
C LEU A 265 2.06 16.93 -18.15
N ARG A 266 0.85 17.41 -17.85
CA ARG A 266 0.44 18.73 -18.33
C ARG A 266 1.12 19.76 -17.43
N PRO A 267 1.62 20.86 -18.01
CA PRO A 267 2.27 21.93 -17.26
C PRO A 267 1.32 22.58 -16.25
#